data_AF-A0A817RAF2-F1
#
_entry.id   AF-A0A817RAF2-F1
#
_cell.length_a   1.000
_cell.length_b   1.000
_cell.length_c   1.000
_cell.angle_alpha   90.00
_cell.angle_beta   90.00
_cell.angle_gamma   90.00
#
_symmetry.space_group_name_H-M   'P 1'
#
loop_
_entity.id
_entity.type
_entity.pdbx_description
1 polymer ?
#
loop_
_entity_poly.entity_id
_entity_poly.type
_entity_poly.pdbx_seq_one_letter_code
_entity_poly.pdbx_strand_id
1 'polypeptide(L)'
;MDNDILKDVKQSDYECKWKTIIEYFNIQKPDLDPRYNFDYRKPGVSKQESRGSEPYYLPIGWYRHGLKVDNKYAGDIVWLGRANAEGEWPVAFHGTNKNAVLGITQEGLLASKSARDIMKDEAIKQMGEEADRPGIYLATHCNDGVDRYANSFTFPIRTEESATFQVVFQCRVQPRKFTRHAGVVTTG
;
A
#
# COMPACT_ATOMS: atom_id res chain seq x y z
N MET A 1 30.52 -15.44 -43.09
CA MET A 1 29.70 -15.95 -41.96
C MET A 1 28.50 -15.03 -41.91
N ASP A 2 27.41 -15.50 -42.50
CA ASP A 2 26.22 -14.72 -42.81
C ASP A 2 25.39 -14.39 -41.56
N ASN A 3 24.92 -13.14 -41.51
CA ASN A 3 24.02 -12.57 -40.49
C ASN A 3 22.56 -13.05 -40.67
N ASP A 4 22.34 -14.35 -40.90
CA ASP A 4 21.01 -14.87 -41.25
C ASP A 4 20.12 -15.27 -40.06
N ILE A 5 20.60 -15.10 -38.82
CA ILE A 5 19.84 -15.51 -37.62
C ILE A 5 18.63 -14.61 -37.31
N LEU A 6 18.55 -13.40 -37.90
CA LEU A 6 17.47 -12.44 -37.59
C LEU A 6 16.31 -12.43 -38.59
N LYS A 7 16.34 -13.22 -39.66
CA LYS A 7 15.31 -13.19 -40.72
C LYS A 7 13.99 -13.87 -40.33
N ASP A 8 14.01 -14.75 -39.33
CA ASP A 8 12.83 -15.52 -38.89
C ASP A 8 12.14 -14.97 -37.63
N VAL A 9 12.62 -13.84 -37.09
CA VAL A 9 11.99 -13.22 -35.92
C VAL A 9 10.77 -12.42 -36.38
N LYS A 10 9.58 -13.00 -36.25
CA LYS A 10 8.34 -12.25 -36.44
C LYS A 10 8.18 -11.27 -35.29
N GLN A 11 8.11 -9.98 -35.60
CA GLN A 11 7.93 -8.92 -34.61
C GLN A 11 6.68 -9.11 -33.74
N SER A 12 5.65 -9.82 -34.24
CA SER A 12 4.46 -10.24 -33.49
C SER A 12 4.76 -11.15 -32.31
N ASP A 13 5.85 -11.94 -32.38
CA ASP A 13 6.20 -12.95 -31.38
C ASP A 13 6.94 -12.32 -30.19
N TYR A 14 7.30 -11.03 -30.30
CA TYR A 14 8.02 -10.24 -29.28
C TYR A 14 7.37 -8.87 -29.05
N GLU A 15 6.06 -8.74 -29.29
CA GLU A 15 5.33 -7.49 -29.07
C GLU A 15 5.41 -7.07 -27.58
N CYS A 16 6.20 -6.05 -27.28
CA CYS A 16 6.26 -5.47 -25.94
C CYS A 16 4.97 -4.69 -25.66
N LYS A 17 4.05 -5.31 -24.92
CA LYS A 17 2.83 -4.65 -24.44
C LYS A 17 3.09 -3.94 -23.13
N TRP A 18 3.23 -2.62 -23.21
CA TRP A 18 3.29 -1.74 -22.04
C TRP A 18 1.98 -1.82 -21.26
N LYS A 19 2.07 -2.22 -19.98
CA LYS A 19 0.94 -2.26 -19.07
C LYS A 19 0.95 -1.04 -18.17
N THR A 20 -0.22 -0.60 -17.73
CA THR A 20 -0.26 0.31 -16.58
C THR A 20 0.25 -0.41 -15.33
N ILE A 21 0.71 0.34 -14.33
CA ILE A 21 1.14 -0.25 -13.05
C ILE A 21 0.00 -1.05 -12.37
N ILE A 22 -1.25 -0.65 -12.59
CA ILE A 22 -2.45 -1.36 -12.10
C ILE A 22 -2.61 -2.71 -12.80
N GLU A 23 -2.47 -2.74 -14.12
CA GLU A 23 -2.52 -3.98 -14.91
C GLU A 23 -1.34 -4.91 -14.62
N TYR A 24 -0.17 -4.36 -14.27
CA TYR A 24 0.98 -5.15 -13.82
C TYR A 24 0.64 -5.98 -12.58
N PHE A 25 -0.14 -5.40 -11.66
CA PHE A 25 -0.62 -6.09 -10.47
C PHE A 25 -1.83 -7.00 -10.73
N ASN A 26 -2.33 -7.08 -11.97
CA ASN A 26 -3.57 -7.77 -12.33
C ASN A 26 -4.79 -7.29 -11.53
N ILE A 27 -4.78 -6.04 -11.06
CA ILE A 27 -5.94 -5.44 -10.38
C ILE A 27 -7.00 -5.13 -11.44
N GLN A 28 -8.22 -5.61 -11.21
CA GLN A 28 -9.31 -5.46 -12.16
C GLN A 28 -10.04 -4.13 -11.93
N LYS A 29 -10.68 -3.61 -12.98
CA LYS A 29 -11.48 -2.37 -12.87
C LYS A 29 -12.54 -2.40 -11.75
N PRO A 30 -13.24 -3.52 -11.47
CA PRO A 30 -14.18 -3.60 -10.35
C PRO A 30 -13.54 -3.52 -8.95
N ASP A 31 -12.24 -3.82 -8.83
CA ASP A 31 -11.50 -3.72 -7.56
C ASP A 31 -11.17 -2.25 -7.21
N LEU A 32 -11.41 -1.33 -8.14
CA LEU A 32 -11.08 0.09 -8.03
C LEU A 32 -12.32 0.96 -7.89
N ASP A 33 -12.16 2.03 -7.15
CA ASP A 33 -13.13 3.11 -7.05
C ASP A 33 -12.43 4.45 -7.31
N PRO A 34 -12.36 4.89 -8.58
CA PRO A 34 -11.63 6.09 -8.97
C PRO A 34 -12.13 7.37 -8.31
N ARG A 35 -13.33 7.37 -7.72
CA ARG A 35 -13.87 8.52 -6.96
C ARG A 35 -13.03 8.86 -5.75
N TYR A 36 -12.25 7.89 -5.25
CA TYR A 36 -11.36 8.07 -4.09
C TYR A 36 -9.88 8.19 -4.47
N ASN A 37 -9.56 8.26 -5.78
CA ASN A 37 -8.22 8.60 -6.22
C ASN A 37 -7.84 9.99 -5.71
N PHE A 38 -6.60 10.15 -5.28
CA PHE A 38 -6.11 11.44 -4.80
C PHE A 38 -4.63 11.59 -5.09
N ASP A 39 -4.26 12.80 -5.52
CA ASP A 39 -2.89 13.13 -5.87
C ASP A 39 -2.23 13.96 -4.77
N TYR A 40 -1.48 13.29 -3.88
CA TYR A 40 -0.74 13.92 -2.79
C TYR A 40 0.58 14.57 -3.24
N ARG A 41 0.89 14.57 -4.54
CA ARG A 41 2.06 15.27 -5.11
C ARG A 41 1.80 16.75 -5.35
N LYS A 42 0.54 17.17 -5.33
CA LYS A 42 0.15 18.55 -5.59
C LYS A 42 0.53 19.45 -4.40
N PRO A 43 0.92 20.71 -4.67
CA PRO A 43 1.17 21.68 -3.60
C PRO A 43 -0.12 22.00 -2.83
N GLY A 44 0.04 22.45 -1.57
CA GLY A 44 -1.09 22.89 -0.74
C GLY A 44 -1.88 21.77 -0.05
N VAL A 45 -1.42 20.52 -0.14
CA VAL A 45 -2.00 19.40 0.60
C VAL A 45 -1.58 19.49 2.07
N SER A 46 -2.52 19.31 3.01
CA SER A 46 -2.22 19.27 4.44
C SER A 46 -1.21 18.16 4.74
N LYS A 47 -0.35 18.34 5.75
CA LYS A 47 0.57 17.30 6.20
C LYS A 47 -0.12 16.25 7.07
N GLN A 48 -1.21 16.62 7.74
CA GLN A 48 -1.87 15.79 8.74
C GLN A 48 -3.39 16.00 8.70
N GLU A 49 -4.13 14.94 8.99
CA GLU A 49 -5.56 14.96 9.23
C GLU A 49 -5.91 14.03 10.40
N SER A 50 -7.20 14.04 10.80
CA SER A 50 -7.73 13.08 11.77
C SER A 50 -8.87 12.29 11.16
N ARG A 51 -8.97 10.99 11.49
CA ARG A 51 -10.12 10.13 11.18
C ARG A 51 -10.41 9.22 12.37
N GLY A 52 -11.68 9.01 12.68
CA GLY A 52 -12.09 8.24 13.85
C GLY A 52 -11.48 8.75 15.16
N SER A 53 -11.33 10.07 15.28
CA SER A 53 -10.66 10.76 16.40
C SER A 53 -9.16 10.50 16.55
N GLU A 54 -8.52 9.92 15.53
CA GLU A 54 -7.08 9.60 15.55
C GLU A 54 -6.32 10.40 14.48
N PRO A 55 -5.19 11.02 14.83
CA PRO A 55 -4.36 11.72 13.87
C PRO A 55 -3.57 10.75 12.98
N TYR A 56 -3.37 11.14 11.73
CA TYR A 56 -2.48 10.45 10.78
C TYR A 56 -1.86 11.43 9.79
N TYR A 57 -0.69 11.08 9.29
CA TYR A 57 0.06 11.93 8.37
C TYR A 57 -0.25 11.54 6.94
N LEU A 58 -0.55 12.55 6.11
CA LEU A 58 -0.90 12.33 4.72
C LEU A 58 0.34 11.90 3.93
N PRO A 59 0.19 10.99 2.95
CA PRO A 59 1.31 10.45 2.18
C PRO A 59 1.77 11.47 1.12
N ILE A 60 2.39 12.56 1.54
CA ILE A 60 2.84 13.63 0.62
C ILE A 60 3.84 13.06 -0.40
N GLY A 61 3.63 13.40 -1.67
CA GLY A 61 4.42 12.87 -2.79
C GLY A 61 3.89 11.57 -3.39
N TRP A 62 2.82 10.97 -2.83
CA TRP A 62 2.24 9.74 -3.34
C TRP A 62 1.01 9.99 -4.23
N TYR A 63 0.72 9.05 -5.13
CA TYR A 63 -0.57 9.00 -5.82
C TYR A 63 -1.38 7.83 -5.27
N ARG A 64 -2.58 8.11 -4.77
CA ARG A 64 -3.48 7.08 -4.24
C ARG A 64 -4.46 6.64 -5.31
N HIS A 65 -4.51 5.33 -5.54
CA HIS A 65 -5.62 4.67 -6.24
C HIS A 65 -6.66 4.20 -5.20
N GLY A 66 -7.92 4.57 -5.40
CA GLY A 66 -9.03 4.16 -4.54
C GLY A 66 -9.39 2.70 -4.78
N LEU A 67 -9.45 1.88 -3.72
CA LEU A 67 -9.94 0.51 -3.79
C LEU A 67 -11.45 0.47 -3.52
N LYS A 68 -12.13 -0.43 -4.23
CA LYS A 68 -13.54 -0.75 -4.02
C LYS A 68 -13.66 -1.68 -2.82
N VAL A 69 -14.06 -1.12 -1.68
CA VAL A 69 -14.19 -1.85 -0.41
C VAL A 69 -15.57 -1.73 0.23
N ASP A 70 -16.49 -1.00 -0.41
CA ASP A 70 -17.90 -0.97 -0.02
C ASP A 70 -18.52 -2.36 -0.17
N ASN A 71 -19.27 -2.80 0.84
CA ASN A 71 -19.88 -4.14 0.92
C ASN A 71 -18.89 -5.32 0.91
N LYS A 72 -17.58 -5.07 0.98
CA LYS A 72 -16.55 -6.14 1.08
C LYS A 72 -16.46 -6.72 2.50
N TYR A 73 -16.76 -5.90 3.49
CA TYR A 73 -16.75 -6.27 4.91
C TYR A 73 -18.17 -6.15 5.47
N ALA A 74 -18.54 -7.06 6.37
CA ALA A 74 -19.84 -7.03 7.02
C ALA A 74 -20.02 -5.76 7.87
N GLY A 75 -21.21 -5.17 7.84
CA GLY A 75 -21.56 -3.96 8.58
C GLY A 75 -22.00 -2.82 7.67
N ASP A 76 -22.16 -1.63 8.24
CA ASP A 76 -22.40 -0.40 7.49
C ASP A 76 -21.13 0.11 6.77
N ILE A 77 -21.23 1.23 6.07
CA ILE A 77 -20.12 1.91 5.41
C ILE A 77 -19.67 3.20 6.14
N VAL A 78 -20.21 3.47 7.33
CA VAL A 78 -19.89 4.69 8.09
C VAL A 78 -18.40 4.76 8.40
N TRP A 79 -17.79 3.61 8.67
CA TRP A 79 -16.35 3.48 8.90
C TRP A 79 -15.46 4.01 7.75
N LEU A 80 -15.97 4.05 6.52
CA LEU A 80 -15.28 4.60 5.34
C LEU A 80 -15.36 6.12 5.20
N GLY A 81 -16.12 6.78 6.08
CA GLY A 81 -16.31 8.22 6.04
C GLY A 81 -15.01 9.03 6.06
N ARG A 82 -15.12 10.29 5.64
CA ARG A 82 -13.99 11.20 5.43
C ARG A 82 -14.12 12.53 6.17
N ALA A 83 -15.08 12.66 7.07
CA ALA A 83 -15.40 13.89 7.79
C ALA A 83 -14.85 13.92 9.21
N ASN A 84 -14.18 12.84 9.66
CA ASN A 84 -13.84 12.59 11.05
C ASN A 84 -15.09 12.55 11.96
N ALA A 85 -16.20 12.01 11.43
CA ALA A 85 -17.46 11.87 12.14
C ALA A 85 -17.49 10.64 13.06
N GLU A 86 -18.46 10.60 13.96
CA GLU A 86 -18.71 9.42 14.79
C GLU A 86 -18.93 8.16 13.93
N GLY A 87 -18.34 7.04 14.35
CA GLY A 87 -18.40 5.77 13.62
C GLY A 87 -17.33 5.62 12.52
N GLU A 88 -16.67 6.71 12.09
CA GLU A 88 -15.56 6.61 11.15
C GLU A 88 -14.36 5.90 11.79
N TRP A 89 -13.64 5.10 11.00
CA TRP A 89 -12.48 4.37 11.52
C TRP A 89 -11.18 5.14 11.28
N PRO A 90 -10.25 5.08 12.24
CA PRO A 90 -8.87 5.55 12.08
C PRO A 90 -8.21 5.09 10.79
N VAL A 91 -7.30 5.94 10.30
CA VAL A 91 -6.46 5.65 9.13
C VAL A 91 -5.06 5.30 9.59
N ALA A 92 -4.50 4.24 9.02
CA ALA A 92 -3.09 3.91 9.14
C ALA A 92 -2.58 3.34 7.81
N PHE A 93 -1.30 3.07 7.70
CA PHE A 93 -0.67 2.61 6.47
C PHE A 93 0.05 1.27 6.67
N HIS A 94 0.13 0.48 5.61
CA HIS A 94 0.85 -0.79 5.55
C HIS A 94 1.76 -0.82 4.33
N GLY A 95 3.08 -0.83 4.54
CA GLY A 95 4.06 -1.06 3.48
C GLY A 95 4.10 -2.54 3.14
N THR A 96 4.23 -2.88 1.85
CA THR A 96 4.22 -4.28 1.42
C THR A 96 5.16 -4.54 0.24
N ASN A 97 5.27 -5.80 -0.15
CA ASN A 97 5.99 -6.20 -1.35
C ASN A 97 5.04 -6.30 -2.55
N LYS A 98 5.60 -6.15 -3.76
CA LYS A 98 4.82 -6.19 -5.02
C LYS A 98 4.01 -7.48 -5.21
N ASN A 99 4.47 -8.61 -4.68
CA ASN A 99 3.82 -9.91 -4.83
C ASN A 99 2.57 -10.04 -3.95
N ALA A 100 2.50 -9.28 -2.86
CA ALA A 100 1.37 -9.29 -1.93
C ALA A 100 0.22 -8.38 -2.38
N VAL A 101 0.47 -7.44 -3.30
CA VAL A 101 -0.49 -6.40 -3.70
C VAL A 101 -1.82 -6.98 -4.17
N LEU A 102 -1.81 -7.95 -5.08
CA LEU A 102 -3.04 -8.56 -5.59
C LEU A 102 -3.85 -9.25 -4.48
N GLY A 103 -3.17 -10.04 -3.65
CA GLY A 103 -3.81 -10.75 -2.54
C GLY A 103 -4.43 -9.80 -1.52
N ILE A 104 -3.73 -8.72 -1.16
CA ILE A 104 -4.26 -7.71 -0.23
C ILE A 104 -5.44 -6.96 -0.86
N THR A 105 -5.37 -6.60 -2.15
CA THR A 105 -6.48 -5.96 -2.86
C THR A 105 -7.72 -6.84 -2.88
N GLN A 106 -7.58 -8.15 -3.11
CA GLN A 106 -8.71 -9.08 -3.23
C GLN A 106 -9.26 -9.54 -1.88
N GLU A 107 -8.39 -9.82 -0.91
CA GLU A 107 -8.78 -10.49 0.34
C GLU A 107 -8.64 -9.61 1.59
N GLY A 108 -7.98 -8.45 1.46
CA GLY A 108 -7.60 -7.63 2.60
C GLY A 108 -6.31 -8.09 3.28
N LEU A 109 -5.94 -7.42 4.38
CA LEU A 109 -4.79 -7.79 5.19
C LEU A 109 -5.14 -8.99 6.07
N LEU A 110 -4.47 -10.11 5.86
CA LEU A 110 -4.68 -11.36 6.61
C LEU A 110 -3.43 -11.73 7.38
N ALA A 111 -3.49 -11.69 8.72
CA ALA A 111 -2.38 -12.09 9.59
C ALA A 111 -1.91 -13.53 9.33
N SER A 112 -2.84 -14.43 8.97
CA SER A 112 -2.57 -15.84 8.69
C SER A 112 -1.77 -16.09 7.40
N LYS A 113 -1.69 -15.11 6.51
CA LYS A 113 -0.92 -15.20 5.26
C LYS A 113 0.46 -14.55 5.34
N SER A 114 0.82 -13.96 6.48
CA SER A 114 2.17 -13.47 6.72
C SER A 114 3.09 -14.65 7.04
N ALA A 115 3.97 -14.99 6.10
CA ALA A 115 4.85 -16.15 6.24
C ALA A 115 5.97 -15.94 7.29
N ARG A 116 6.36 -14.68 7.56
CA ARG A 116 7.36 -14.30 8.57
C ARG A 116 7.12 -12.85 9.00
N ASP A 117 7.15 -12.61 10.30
CA ASP A 117 7.34 -11.26 10.83
C ASP A 117 8.84 -10.90 10.70
N ILE A 118 9.17 -10.18 9.63
CA ILE A 118 10.54 -9.76 9.33
C ILE A 118 11.12 -8.79 10.37
N MET A 119 10.27 -8.16 11.18
CA MET A 119 10.67 -7.18 12.20
C MET A 119 10.61 -7.77 13.61
N LYS A 120 10.31 -9.07 13.75
CA LYS A 120 10.24 -9.74 15.04
C LYS A 120 11.45 -9.43 15.92
N ASP A 121 12.66 -9.59 15.39
CA ASP A 121 13.90 -9.39 16.15
C ASP A 121 14.11 -7.93 16.55
N GLU A 122 13.78 -6.98 15.66
CA GLU A 122 13.90 -5.55 15.93
C GLU A 122 12.83 -5.08 16.94
N ALA A 123 11.60 -5.58 16.80
CA ALA A 123 10.50 -5.30 17.71
C ALA A 123 10.79 -5.85 19.11
N ILE A 124 11.31 -7.09 19.20
CA ILE A 124 11.76 -7.68 20.48
C ILE A 124 12.89 -6.84 21.09
N LYS A 125 13.85 -6.38 20.28
CA LYS A 125 14.94 -5.53 20.77
C LYS A 125 14.44 -4.20 21.34
N GLN A 126 13.37 -3.63 20.78
CA GLN A 126 12.82 -2.34 21.22
C GLN A 126 11.87 -2.47 22.42
N MET A 127 11.11 -3.57 22.49
CA MET A 127 9.92 -3.67 23.35
C MET A 127 9.92 -4.93 24.24
N GLY A 128 10.95 -5.76 24.18
CA GLY A 128 11.02 -7.04 24.89
C GLY A 128 10.15 -8.12 24.24
N GLU A 129 10.02 -9.27 24.91
CA GLU A 129 9.28 -10.44 24.40
C GLU A 129 7.78 -10.16 24.15
N GLU A 130 7.23 -9.08 24.73
CA GLU A 130 5.84 -8.64 24.50
C GLU A 130 5.56 -8.22 23.04
N ALA A 131 6.62 -7.96 22.26
CA ALA A 131 6.55 -7.64 20.85
C ALA A 131 6.22 -8.84 19.95
N ASP A 132 6.41 -10.07 20.44
CA ASP A 132 6.19 -11.32 19.71
C ASP A 132 4.72 -11.73 19.70
N ARG A 133 3.83 -10.83 19.25
CA ARG A 133 2.41 -11.12 19.06
C ARG A 133 2.10 -11.17 17.57
N PRO A 134 1.63 -12.33 17.04
CA PRO A 134 1.18 -12.41 15.67
C PRO A 134 0.14 -11.31 15.36
N GLY A 135 0.44 -10.46 14.39
CA GLY A 135 -0.37 -9.29 14.11
C GLY A 135 -0.08 -8.65 12.76
N ILE A 136 -0.92 -7.68 12.40
CA ILE A 136 -0.73 -6.82 11.22
C ILE A 136 -0.17 -5.50 11.73
N TYR A 137 1.03 -5.16 11.30
CA TYR A 137 1.69 -3.92 11.68
C TYR A 137 1.31 -2.78 10.74
N LEU A 138 0.98 -1.63 11.32
CA LEU A 138 0.56 -0.42 10.64
C LEU A 138 1.25 0.78 11.27
N ALA A 139 1.46 1.85 10.51
CA ALA A 139 1.91 3.14 11.06
C ALA A 139 0.99 4.27 10.65
N THR A 140 0.91 5.32 11.47
CA THR A 140 0.18 6.56 11.15
C THR A 140 0.90 7.44 10.15
N HIS A 141 2.14 7.10 9.78
CA HIS A 141 2.97 7.83 8.83
C HIS A 141 3.24 6.95 7.62
N CYS A 142 2.94 7.47 6.43
CA CYS A 142 3.38 6.85 5.19
C CYS A 142 4.86 7.16 4.93
N ASN A 143 5.18 8.45 4.82
CA ASN A 143 6.54 8.95 4.65
C ASN A 143 7.35 8.80 5.94
N ASP A 144 8.61 8.36 5.83
CA ASP A 144 9.50 8.09 6.96
C ASP A 144 8.96 7.06 7.96
N GLY A 145 7.94 6.31 7.56
CA GLY A 145 7.20 5.36 8.37
C GLY A 145 7.10 4.03 7.63
N VAL A 146 5.94 3.74 7.06
CA VAL A 146 5.74 2.45 6.37
C VAL A 146 6.46 2.33 5.02
N ASP A 147 6.82 3.44 4.39
CA ASP A 147 7.59 3.46 3.14
C ASP A 147 8.96 2.79 3.27
N ARG A 148 9.59 2.88 4.45
CA ARG A 148 10.85 2.18 4.78
C ARG A 148 10.71 0.66 4.72
N TYR A 149 9.49 0.16 4.92
CA TYR A 149 9.17 -1.26 4.91
C TYR A 149 8.47 -1.69 3.61
N ALA A 150 8.15 -0.75 2.72
CA ALA A 150 7.62 -1.05 1.40
C ALA A 150 8.76 -1.42 0.45
N ASN A 151 8.74 -2.63 -0.10
CA ASN A 151 9.78 -3.02 -1.05
C ASN A 151 9.64 -2.25 -2.35
N SER A 152 10.71 -1.57 -2.74
CA SER A 152 10.82 -0.95 -4.05
C SER A 152 10.94 -2.00 -5.15
N PHE A 153 10.39 -1.70 -6.32
CA PHE A 153 10.54 -2.51 -7.51
C PHE A 153 10.59 -1.63 -8.75
N THR A 154 11.33 -2.08 -9.75
CA THR A 154 11.44 -1.39 -11.03
C THR A 154 10.36 -1.88 -11.98
N PHE A 155 9.68 -0.95 -12.64
CA PHE A 155 8.66 -1.21 -13.63
C PHE A 155 9.02 -0.46 -14.92
N PRO A 156 9.05 -1.15 -16.08
CA PRO A 156 9.41 -0.53 -17.32
C PRO A 156 8.22 0.33 -17.81
N ILE A 157 8.48 1.59 -18.18
CA ILE A 157 7.43 2.55 -18.58
C ILE A 157 7.46 2.79 -20.09
N ARG A 158 8.65 2.81 -20.70
CA ARG A 158 8.86 2.94 -22.15
C ARG A 158 10.10 2.17 -22.57
N THR A 159 10.32 2.07 -23.89
CA THR A 159 11.55 1.48 -24.44
C THR A 159 12.76 2.17 -23.81
N GLU A 160 13.64 1.37 -23.20
CA GLU A 160 14.84 1.83 -22.48
C GLU A 160 14.59 2.74 -21.25
N GLU A 161 13.34 2.87 -20.80
CA GLU A 161 12.97 3.69 -19.64
C GLU A 161 12.23 2.85 -18.59
N SER A 162 12.73 2.89 -17.37
CA SER A 162 12.09 2.27 -16.22
C SER A 162 12.04 3.24 -15.06
N ALA A 163 11.04 3.08 -14.19
CA ALA A 163 11.00 3.79 -12.92
C ALA A 163 10.86 2.82 -11.76
N THR A 164 11.30 3.29 -10.60
CA THR A 164 11.17 2.57 -9.34
C THR A 164 9.91 3.01 -8.64
N PHE A 165 9.12 2.04 -8.19
CA PHE A 165 7.87 2.23 -7.48
C PHE A 165 7.92 1.54 -6.12
N GLN A 166 7.15 2.07 -5.19
CA GLN A 166 6.77 1.42 -3.94
C GLN A 166 5.24 1.38 -3.87
N VAL A 167 4.70 0.41 -3.14
CA VAL A 167 3.26 0.32 -2.88
C VAL A 167 3.01 0.26 -1.39
N VAL A 168 2.10 1.10 -0.94
CA VAL A 168 1.62 1.20 0.42
C VAL A 168 0.10 1.14 0.40
N PHE A 169 -0.49 0.38 1.32
CA PHE A 169 -1.93 0.37 1.53
C PHE A 169 -2.31 1.39 2.60
N GLN A 170 -3.27 2.25 2.30
CA GLN A 170 -3.96 3.06 3.30
C GLN A 170 -5.14 2.25 3.84
N CYS A 171 -5.11 1.96 5.14
CA CYS A 171 -6.02 1.04 5.82
C CYS A 171 -6.97 1.79 6.75
N ARG A 172 -8.15 1.20 6.96
CA ARG A 172 -9.05 1.57 8.06
C ARG A 172 -8.86 0.58 9.20
N VAL A 173 -8.69 1.09 10.41
CA VAL A 173 -8.40 0.27 11.60
C VAL A 173 -9.59 0.34 12.54
N GLN A 174 -10.19 -0.80 12.86
CA GLN A 174 -11.34 -0.83 13.76
C GLN A 174 -10.97 -0.26 15.14
N PRO A 175 -11.70 0.74 15.67
CA PRO A 175 -11.46 1.27 17.00
C PRO A 175 -11.44 0.17 18.06
N ARG A 176 -10.51 0.29 19.03
CA ARG A 176 -10.35 -0.65 20.16
C ARG A 176 -9.94 -2.09 19.77
N LYS A 177 -9.54 -2.32 18.52
CA LYS A 177 -9.00 -3.61 18.04
C LYS A 177 -7.51 -3.56 17.73
N PHE A 178 -6.80 -2.55 18.26
CA PHE A 178 -5.37 -2.36 18.08
C PHE A 178 -4.73 -1.89 19.39
N THR A 179 -3.44 -2.16 19.52
CA THR A 179 -2.58 -1.61 20.56
C THR A 179 -1.67 -0.57 19.93
N ARG A 180 -1.36 0.50 20.67
CA ARG A 180 -0.39 1.51 20.23
C ARG A 180 0.97 1.18 20.81
N HIS A 181 1.99 1.36 19.98
CA HIS A 181 3.37 1.25 20.37
C HIS A 181 4.07 2.55 19.95
N ALA A 182 4.98 3.06 20.79
CA ALA A 182 5.79 4.21 20.41
C ALA A 182 6.72 3.77 19.28
N GLY A 183 6.64 4.44 18.12
CA GLY A 183 7.55 4.19 17.01
C GLY A 183 8.85 4.96 17.16
N VAL A 184 9.92 4.47 16.54
CA VAL A 184 11.25 5.12 16.49
C VAL A 184 11.28 6.33 15.52
N VAL A 185 10.15 6.65 14.90
CA VAL A 185 10.04 7.76 13.95
C VAL A 185 9.97 9.07 14.71
N THR A 186 11.13 9.72 14.88
CA THR A 186 11.21 11.14 15.24
C THR A 186 10.76 11.96 14.04
N THR A 187 9.62 12.62 14.16
CA THR A 187 9.19 13.66 13.20
C THR A 187 10.21 14.79 13.24
N GLY A 188 10.95 14.98 12.14
CA GLY A 188 11.77 16.16 11.91
C GLY A 188 10.94 17.37 11.48
#